data_AF-A0A7J9RKD2-F1
#
_entry.id   AF-A0A7J9RKD2-F1
#
_cell.length_a   1.000
_cell.length_b   1.000
_cell.length_c   1.000
_cell.angle_alpha   90.00
_cell.angle_beta   90.00
_cell.angle_gamma   90.00
#
_symmetry.space_group_name_H-M   'P 1'
#
loop_
_entity.id
_entity.type
_entity.pdbx_description
1 polymer ?
#
loop_
_entity_poly.entity_id
_entity_poly.type
_entity_poly.pdbx_seq_one_letter_code
_entity_poly.pdbx_strand_id
1 'polypeptide(L)'
;VSGDTAEQSIYPIAPITVLVHEATFLDEASNKASEHLHSTASGAARTALECGAKHLVLTHFSARLRDADEALSEAKQVLGQSISLASANDGDRIRINETAGVSMLESTENGWTQHNLSHH
;
A
#
# COMPACT_ATOMS: atom_id res chain seq x y z
N VAL A 1 -8.51 -4.34 2.75
CA VAL A 1 -8.59 -2.88 2.53
C VAL A 1 -8.70 -2.24 3.90
N SER A 2 -7.81 -1.32 4.25
CA SER A 2 -7.75 -0.72 5.60
C SER A 2 -8.91 0.24 5.90
N GLY A 3 -9.38 0.97 4.89
CA GLY A 3 -10.06 2.24 5.11
C GLY A 3 -9.08 3.31 5.61
N ASP A 4 -9.59 4.34 6.27
CA ASP A 4 -8.77 5.35 6.95
C ASP A 4 -8.51 4.88 8.38
N THR A 5 -7.24 4.76 8.75
CA THR A 5 -6.86 4.16 10.02
C THR A 5 -5.45 4.53 10.46
N ALA A 6 -5.26 4.61 11.77
CA ALA A 6 -3.95 4.70 12.38
C ALA A 6 -3.16 3.39 12.18
N GLU A 7 -1.84 3.48 12.25
CA GLU A 7 -0.97 2.32 12.13
C GLU A 7 -1.34 1.21 13.13
N GLN A 8 -1.09 -0.06 12.76
CA GLN A 8 -1.23 -1.23 13.63
C GLN A 8 -2.65 -1.45 14.23
N SER A 9 -3.67 -0.85 13.63
CA SER A 9 -5.06 -0.97 14.09
C SER A 9 -5.82 -2.14 13.41
N ILE A 10 -5.13 -2.93 12.59
CA ILE A 10 -5.72 -4.02 11.80
C ILE A 10 -5.31 -5.38 12.39
N TYR A 11 -6.32 -6.23 12.64
CA TYR A 11 -6.12 -7.59 13.15
C TYR A 11 -6.71 -8.60 12.15
N PRO A 12 -5.87 -9.29 11.36
CA PRO A 12 -6.37 -10.25 10.39
C PRO A 12 -6.96 -11.49 11.06
N ILE A 13 -8.09 -11.97 10.53
CA ILE A 13 -8.72 -13.24 10.93
C ILE A 13 -8.43 -14.39 9.93
N ALA A 14 -7.69 -14.09 8.87
CA ALA A 14 -7.32 -15.02 7.80
C ALA A 14 -6.04 -14.52 7.10
N PRO A 15 -5.32 -15.39 6.36
CA PRO A 15 -4.15 -14.98 5.58
C PRO A 15 -4.47 -13.88 4.56
N ILE A 16 -3.56 -12.92 4.40
CA ILE A 16 -3.72 -11.79 3.48
C ILE A 16 -2.86 -11.97 2.23
N THR A 17 -3.49 -12.06 1.06
CA THR A 17 -2.76 -11.98 -0.23
C THR A 17 -2.38 -10.53 -0.53
N VAL A 18 -3.34 -9.62 -0.52
CA VAL A 18 -3.12 -8.20 -0.81
C VAL A 18 -3.68 -7.34 0.31
N LEU A 19 -2.86 -6.48 0.89
CA LEU A 19 -3.30 -5.40 1.76
C LEU A 19 -3.30 -4.10 0.97
N VAL A 20 -4.49 -3.56 0.71
CA VAL A 20 -4.66 -2.17 0.25
C VAL A 20 -4.75 -1.29 1.50
N HIS A 21 -3.79 -0.41 1.69
CA HIS A 21 -3.67 0.40 2.90
C HIS A 21 -3.56 1.89 2.57
N GLU A 22 -4.17 2.73 3.40
CA GLU A 22 -3.97 4.18 3.31
C GLU A 22 -2.52 4.56 3.68
N ALA A 23 -2.02 5.61 3.04
CA ALA A 23 -0.71 6.20 3.30
C ALA A 23 -0.82 7.72 3.21
N THR A 24 -1.72 8.29 4.02
CA THR A 24 -2.06 9.72 3.94
C THR A 24 -0.84 10.61 4.18
N PHE A 25 0.07 10.20 5.06
CA PHE A 25 1.22 10.99 5.49
C PHE A 25 2.57 10.33 5.16
N LEU A 26 3.61 11.16 5.09
CA LEU A 26 5.01 10.73 5.17
C LEU A 26 5.47 10.66 6.63
N ASP A 27 6.61 10.04 6.88
CA ASP A 27 7.15 9.86 8.23
C ASP A 27 7.46 11.18 8.95
N GLU A 28 7.85 12.22 8.20
CA GLU A 28 8.04 13.58 8.72
C GLU A 28 6.76 14.13 9.39
N ALA A 29 5.59 13.64 8.97
CA ALA A 29 4.28 14.03 9.50
C ALA A 29 3.65 12.96 10.41
N SER A 30 4.43 12.02 10.94
CA SER A 30 3.98 10.95 11.86
C SER A 30 3.13 11.45 13.04
N ASN A 31 3.50 12.56 13.67
CA ASN A 31 2.71 13.16 14.75
C ASN A 31 1.29 13.55 14.29
N LYS A 32 1.15 14.09 13.07
CA LYS A 32 -0.15 14.44 12.48
C LYS A 32 -0.93 13.20 12.09
N ALA A 33 -0.24 12.17 11.58
CA ALA A 33 -0.87 10.88 11.29
C ALA A 33 -1.54 10.32 12.56
N SER A 34 -0.81 10.30 13.68
CA SER A 34 -1.37 9.87 14.97
C SER A 34 -2.51 10.76 15.45
N GLU A 35 -2.39 12.09 15.34
CA GLU A 35 -3.43 13.04 15.80
C GLU A 35 -4.73 12.89 15.01
N HIS A 36 -4.62 12.65 13.70
CA HIS A 36 -5.77 12.52 12.80
C HIS A 36 -6.21 11.07 12.56
N LEU A 37 -5.65 10.10 13.29
CA LEU A 37 -5.97 8.68 13.18
C LEU A 37 -5.78 8.11 11.75
N HIS A 38 -4.71 8.55 11.10
CA HIS A 38 -4.27 8.10 9.78
C HIS A 38 -2.89 7.43 9.87
N SER A 39 -2.43 6.86 8.76
CA SER A 39 -1.16 6.16 8.67
C SER A 39 -0.10 6.94 7.88
N THR A 40 1.16 6.73 8.26
CA THR A 40 2.29 7.05 7.36
C THR A 40 2.52 5.89 6.38
N ALA A 41 3.24 6.15 5.29
CA ALA A 41 3.63 5.09 4.35
C ALA A 41 4.46 3.98 5.03
N SER A 42 5.40 4.34 5.90
CA SER A 42 6.12 3.35 6.73
C SER A 42 5.22 2.64 7.74
N GLY A 43 4.20 3.31 8.29
CA GLY A 43 3.20 2.70 9.17
C GLY A 43 2.35 1.65 8.46
N ALA A 44 1.92 1.94 7.23
CA ALA A 44 1.25 0.99 6.35
C ALA A 44 2.14 -0.22 6.05
N ALA A 45 3.44 0.01 5.79
CA ALA A 45 4.43 -1.04 5.58
C ALA A 45 4.62 -1.95 6.81
N ARG A 46 4.74 -1.37 8.02
CA ARG A 46 4.81 -2.13 9.27
C ARG A 46 3.56 -2.98 9.47
N THR A 47 2.38 -2.39 9.25
CA THR A 47 1.09 -3.10 9.36
C THR A 47 1.02 -4.27 8.39
N ALA A 48 1.53 -4.12 7.17
CA ALA A 48 1.56 -5.20 6.17
C ALA A 48 2.44 -6.38 6.61
N LEU A 49 3.62 -6.11 7.17
CA LEU A 49 4.52 -7.13 7.71
C LEU A 49 3.87 -7.88 8.88
N GLU A 50 3.28 -7.14 9.82
CA GLU A 50 2.61 -7.73 11.00
C GLU A 50 1.41 -8.59 10.63
N CYS A 51 0.65 -8.16 9.62
CA CYS A 51 -0.48 -8.94 9.12
C CYS A 51 -0.06 -10.16 8.27
N GLY A 52 1.22 -10.31 7.95
CA GLY A 52 1.71 -11.36 7.05
C GLY A 52 1.15 -11.24 5.63
N ALA A 53 0.96 -10.00 5.14
CA ALA A 53 0.49 -9.76 3.78
C ALA A 53 1.57 -10.11 2.74
N LYS A 54 1.18 -10.68 1.60
CA LYS A 54 2.13 -10.98 0.50
C LYS A 54 2.45 -9.76 -0.37
N HIS A 55 1.47 -8.87 -0.51
CA HIS A 55 1.57 -7.67 -1.34
C HIS A 55 0.95 -6.48 -0.59
N LEU A 56 1.64 -5.33 -0.60
CA LEU A 56 1.13 -4.05 -0.10
C LEU A 56 0.84 -3.12 -1.29
N VAL A 57 -0.37 -2.55 -1.30
CA VAL A 57 -0.73 -1.47 -2.23
C VAL A 57 -1.09 -0.24 -1.41
N LEU A 58 -0.32 0.84 -1.59
CA LEU A 58 -0.57 2.13 -0.93
C LEU A 58 -1.63 2.93 -1.70
N THR A 59 -2.51 3.61 -0.98
CA THR A 59 -3.51 4.50 -1.55
C THR A 59 -3.85 5.64 -0.59
N HIS A 60 -4.83 6.48 -0.94
CA HIS A 60 -5.34 7.57 -0.11
C HIS A 60 -4.24 8.54 0.34
N PHE A 61 -3.48 9.05 -0.63
CA PHE A 61 -2.41 10.01 -0.38
C PHE A 61 -2.99 11.40 -0.08
N SER A 62 -2.35 12.13 0.83
CA SER A 62 -2.65 13.55 1.02
C SER A 62 -2.42 14.33 -0.29
N ALA A 63 -3.35 15.21 -0.65
CA ALA A 63 -3.23 16.09 -1.83
C ALA A 63 -2.01 17.04 -1.81
N ARG A 64 -1.26 17.07 -0.69
CA ARG A 64 -0.01 17.82 -0.55
C ARG A 64 1.19 17.07 -1.13
N LEU A 65 1.07 15.75 -1.31
CA LEU A 65 2.06 14.94 -1.99
C LEU A 65 1.95 15.19 -3.49
N ARG A 66 3.11 15.41 -4.12
CA ARG A 66 3.17 15.62 -5.58
C ARG A 66 2.84 14.32 -6.32
N ASP A 67 3.37 13.22 -5.82
CA ASP A 67 3.24 11.87 -6.36
C ASP A 67 3.49 10.86 -5.22
N ALA A 68 3.44 9.56 -5.55
CA ALA A 68 3.60 8.48 -4.59
C ALA A 68 5.07 8.09 -4.35
N ASP A 69 6.06 8.70 -5.01
CA ASP A 69 7.43 8.20 -5.02
C ASP A 69 8.08 8.25 -3.63
N GLU A 70 7.86 9.35 -2.90
CA GLU A 70 8.36 9.50 -1.52
C GLU A 70 7.71 8.47 -0.58
N ALA A 71 6.40 8.28 -0.67
CA ALA A 71 5.68 7.29 0.12
C ALA A 71 6.13 5.85 -0.19
N LEU A 72 6.33 5.54 -1.47
CA LEU A 72 6.87 4.24 -1.90
C LEU A 72 8.29 4.02 -1.40
N SER A 73 9.13 5.07 -1.39
CA SER A 73 10.49 5.00 -0.86
C SER A 73 10.50 4.67 0.63
N GLU A 74 9.72 5.39 1.44
CA GLU A 74 9.57 5.15 2.87
C GLU A 74 9.07 3.73 3.17
N ALA A 75 7.97 3.32 2.54
CA ALA A 75 7.44 1.97 2.70
C ALA A 75 8.47 0.91 2.29
N LYS A 76 9.19 1.10 1.18
CA LYS A 76 10.22 0.16 0.71
C LYS A 76 11.37 0.01 1.69
N GLN A 77 11.79 1.08 2.39
CA GLN A 77 12.82 0.99 3.43
C GLN A 77 12.40 0.07 4.58
N VAL A 78 11.11 0.06 4.95
CA VAL A 78 10.56 -0.84 5.98
C VAL A 78 10.42 -2.26 5.47
N LEU A 79 9.91 -2.45 4.24
CA LEU A 79 9.63 -3.77 3.69
C LEU A 79 10.88 -4.56 3.29
N GLY A 80 11.92 -3.84 2.85
CA GLY A 80 13.11 -4.46 2.24
C GLY A 80 12.74 -5.26 0.99
N GLN A 81 13.00 -6.56 1.02
CA GLN A 81 12.62 -7.52 -0.04
C GLN A 81 11.53 -8.51 0.43
N SER A 82 10.91 -8.26 1.58
CA SER A 82 10.06 -9.24 2.24
C SER A 82 8.69 -9.41 1.58
N ILE A 83 8.14 -8.34 1.02
CA ILE A 83 6.83 -8.33 0.35
C ILE A 83 6.90 -7.37 -0.85
N SER A 84 6.05 -7.57 -1.87
CA SER A 84 6.00 -6.62 -2.99
C SER A 84 5.24 -5.35 -2.61
N LEU A 85 5.60 -4.23 -3.23
CA LEU A 85 5.00 -2.92 -2.99
C LEU A 85 4.52 -2.28 -4.31
N ALA A 86 3.36 -1.64 -4.28
CA ALA A 86 2.86 -0.75 -5.33
C ALA A 86 2.05 0.41 -4.75
N SER A 87 1.76 1.42 -5.57
CA SER A 87 0.79 2.48 -5.29
C SER A 87 -0.40 2.37 -6.22
N ALA A 88 -1.59 2.77 -5.78
CA ALA A 88 -2.78 2.85 -6.61
C ALA A 88 -3.17 4.30 -6.90
N ASN A 89 -3.45 4.58 -8.18
CA ASN A 89 -4.02 5.82 -8.68
C ASN A 89 -5.46 5.61 -9.18
N ASP A 90 -6.15 6.71 -9.46
CA ASP A 90 -7.49 6.69 -10.00
C ASP A 90 -7.57 5.90 -11.32
N GLY A 91 -8.49 4.93 -11.36
CA GLY A 91 -8.72 4.07 -12.52
C GLY A 91 -7.85 2.81 -12.58
N ASP A 92 -6.85 2.68 -11.71
CA ASP A 92 -6.04 1.47 -11.60
C ASP A 92 -6.88 0.27 -11.13
N ARG A 93 -6.40 -0.94 -11.41
CA ARG A 93 -7.06 -2.17 -10.98
C ARG A 93 -6.07 -3.18 -10.43
N ILE A 94 -6.45 -3.86 -9.36
CA ILE A 94 -5.72 -5.02 -8.84
C ILE A 94 -6.45 -6.28 -9.32
N ARG A 95 -5.74 -7.14 -10.06
CA ARG A 95 -6.25 -8.44 -10.50
C ARG A 95 -5.64 -9.53 -9.62
N ILE A 96 -6.49 -10.36 -9.03
CA ILE A 96 -6.11 -11.56 -8.29
C ILE A 96 -6.69 -12.76 -9.02
N ASN A 97 -5.87 -13.75 -9.38
CA ASN A 97 -6.31 -14.96 -10.07
C ASN A 97 -6.51 -16.14 -9.10
N GLU A 98 -7.08 -17.24 -9.60
CA GLU A 98 -7.38 -18.44 -8.80
C GLU A 98 -6.13 -19.09 -8.17
N THR A 99 -4.94 -18.86 -8.75
CA THR A 99 -3.65 -19.34 -8.23
C THR A 99 -2.95 -18.33 -7.33
N ALA A 100 -3.67 -17.33 -6.82
CA ALA A 100 -3.16 -16.23 -5.98
C ALA A 100 -2.06 -15.38 -6.62
N GLY A 101 -1.93 -15.41 -7.94
CA GLY A 101 -1.12 -14.45 -8.70
C GLY A 101 -1.79 -13.08 -8.69
N VAL A 102 -0.99 -12.05 -8.44
CA VAL A 102 -1.47 -10.66 -8.35
C VAL A 102 -0.81 -9.80 -9.42
N SER A 103 -1.61 -9.01 -10.12
CA SER A 103 -1.15 -8.03 -11.09
C SER A 103 -1.80 -6.68 -10.85
N MET A 104 -1.02 -5.61 -10.96
CA MET A 104 -1.51 -4.24 -11.04
C MET A 104 -1.77 -3.87 -12.51
N LEU A 105 -2.89 -3.22 -12.76
CA LEU A 105 -3.29 -2.69 -14.06
C LEU A 105 -3.33 -1.17 -13.92
N GLU A 106 -2.27 -0.51 -14.36
CA GLU A 106 -2.15 0.95 -14.29
C GLU A 106 -2.94 1.59 -15.42
N SER A 107 -3.82 2.53 -15.07
CA SER A 107 -4.66 3.25 -16.00
C SER A 107 -3.83 4.19 -16.87
N THR A 108 -4.07 4.17 -18.17
CA THR A 108 -3.40 4.99 -19.19
C THR A 108 -4.43 5.54 -20.17
N GLU A 109 -4.03 6.50 -21.00
CA GLU A 109 -4.90 7.04 -22.06
C GLU A 109 -5.42 5.97 -23.03
N ASN A 110 -4.70 4.85 -23.18
CA ASN A 110 -5.02 3.77 -24.12
C ASN A 110 -5.58 2.51 -23.44
N GLY A 111 -6.04 2.59 -22.19
CA GLY A 111 -6.54 1.45 -21.41
C GLY A 111 -5.65 1.14 -20.21
N TRP A 112 -5.19 -0.10 -20.05
CA TRP A 112 -4.39 -0.50 -18.89
C TRP A 112 -3.06 -1.15 -19.27
N THR A 113 -2.00 -0.75 -18.59
CA THR A 113 -0.69 -1.42 -18.63
C THR A 113 -0.59 -2.40 -17.47
N GLN A 114 -0.22 -3.64 -17.73
CA GLN A 114 -0.16 -4.68 -16.69
C GLN A 114 1.25 -4.84 -16.13
N HIS A 115 1.35 -4.84 -14.80
CA HIS A 115 2.56 -5.11 -14.03
C HIS A 115 2.27 -6.26 -13.05
N ASN A 116 3.09 -7.32 -13.05
CA ASN A 116 2.92 -8.40 -12.09
C ASN A 116 3.54 -8.02 -10.74
N LEU A 117 2.81 -8.24 -9.66
CA LEU A 117 3.36 -8.15 -8.31
C LEU A 117 4.00 -9.50 -7.99
N SER A 118 5.27 -9.67 -8.35
CA SER A 118 6.03 -10.88 -8.03
C SER A 118 6.61 -10.79 -6.63
N HIS A 119 6.45 -11.87 -5.86
CA HIS A 119 7.33 -12.16 -4.74
C HIS A 119 8.68 -12.58 -5.33
N HIS A 120 9.75 -11.86 -5.04
CA HIS A 120 11.11 -12.36 -5.25
C HIS A 120 11.56 -13.13 -4.02
#